data_AF-A0A1Y5GZH4-F1
#
_entry.id   AF-A0A1Y5GZH4-F1
#
_cell.length_a   1.000
_cell.length_b   1.000
_cell.length_c   1.000
_cell.angle_alpha   90.00
_cell.angle_beta   90.00
_cell.angle_gamma   90.00
#
_symmetry.space_group_name_H-M   'P 1'
#
loop_
_entity.id
_entity.type
_entity.pdbx_description
1 polymer ?
#
loop_
_entity_poly.entity_id
_entity_poly.type
_entity_poly.pdbx_seq_one_letter_code
_entity_poly.pdbx_strand_id
1 'polypeptide(L)'
;MSSTDLTDLSLFEPIKRGQYQQVLAAADKISQLYRQGKAGGDVSALALEAESYAKHILANKALLLGALPDYLQSNSEYFVRSFVKSIYLWLQLPYSSGRSHYDSLGCETHKLYAVDLVLEECEWPLVDQVLEGMGIPERMIRDVRGEVAAQTSNCQIKRLIAGYLSERLQSTSDHLGLFQQMYGDIDIPPNLVDVIITDAQLFFCVPYDNDGLIDAAKYRWLPQHNENFSRFLQGLALESATERVYFPSVGVFNRKALDVTLIEELTVYIQQQGEMYRNVSQHIVIETLGSMLLLMASQEIEKFLIHDAWGHAWQETLCDFEWLYIKMGKFRQPLSILKPSIYSEAPNDCLGAAISRDSNDGLAIDYTAMDQWIRRDIRGRVTVALNACVAELTADMAEYKFAPIAESNGLEFPSSSVLASHIVRLDLTFSDAAKHIDSLASPYLSLAKGTVQYMSLVNELLQCGYSDSESHRVLEAIVQHIAVHYRQLLSTENSETSALHSDNTHDVLSLYEMMQINLCSIFCSLHHYKRFGEDVGRTENVSEEGAEESVDVSDRTCHFPEQSLDFVTLAIACFFEEDRQKNIWHVDEILESPLREMIHQFGVQWRLLKT
;
A
#
# COMPACT_ATOMS: atom_id res chain seq x y z
N MET A 1 2.84 27.19 20.77
CA MET A 1 2.75 25.72 20.70
C MET A 1 3.00 25.36 19.25
N SER A 2 4.12 24.71 18.95
CA SER A 2 4.48 24.26 17.60
C SER A 2 3.98 22.82 17.39
N SER A 3 3.62 22.49 16.16
CA SER A 3 3.05 21.24 15.67
C SER A 3 4.08 20.09 15.69
N THR A 4 4.13 19.32 16.77
CA THR A 4 4.96 18.09 16.89
C THR A 4 4.12 16.87 17.32
N ASP A 5 2.80 16.96 17.21
CA ASP A 5 1.88 16.10 17.95
C ASP A 5 1.62 14.75 17.27
N LEU A 6 2.11 14.47 16.05
CA LEU A 6 1.97 13.18 15.38
C LEU A 6 3.36 12.56 15.17
N THR A 7 3.73 11.63 16.06
CA THR A 7 4.94 10.81 16.05
C THR A 7 4.57 9.42 16.56
N ASP A 8 5.46 8.45 16.42
CA ASP A 8 5.34 7.12 17.04
C ASP A 8 5.19 7.18 18.58
N LEU A 9 5.72 8.24 19.19
CA LEU A 9 5.62 8.56 20.61
C LEU A 9 4.24 9.14 20.97
N SER A 10 3.67 9.97 20.10
CA SER A 10 2.40 10.66 20.36
C SER A 10 1.15 9.84 20.05
N LEU A 11 1.28 8.67 19.42
CA LEU A 11 0.16 7.72 19.22
C LEU A 11 -0.66 7.47 20.50
N PHE A 12 -0.02 7.59 21.66
CA PHE A 12 -0.61 7.37 22.98
C PHE A 12 -0.69 8.64 23.83
N GLU A 13 -0.30 9.79 23.29
CA GLU A 13 -0.40 11.08 23.97
C GLU A 13 -1.73 11.76 23.58
N PRO A 14 -2.48 12.34 24.55
CA PRO A 14 -3.74 13.00 24.24
C PRO A 14 -3.55 14.26 23.37
N ILE A 15 -3.91 14.17 22.09
CA ILE A 15 -3.89 15.31 21.16
C ILE A 15 -5.25 15.99 21.16
N LYS A 16 -5.27 17.32 21.34
CA LYS A 16 -6.53 18.06 21.43
C LYS A 16 -7.25 18.11 20.08
N ARG A 17 -8.49 17.63 20.04
CA ARG A 17 -9.35 17.65 18.84
C ARG A 17 -9.64 19.07 18.34
N GLY A 18 -9.84 20.01 19.27
CA GLY A 18 -10.32 21.36 18.94
C GLY A 18 -9.47 22.12 17.92
N GLN A 19 -8.16 21.86 17.85
CA GLN A 19 -7.28 22.51 16.88
C GLN A 19 -7.51 22.02 15.44
N TYR A 20 -7.97 20.77 15.25
CA TYR A 20 -8.15 20.12 13.95
C TYR A 20 -9.61 20.02 13.50
N GLN A 21 -10.55 20.57 14.28
CA GLN A 21 -11.99 20.37 14.07
C GLN A 21 -12.46 20.75 12.66
N GLN A 22 -11.87 21.79 12.05
CA GLN A 22 -12.22 22.23 10.70
C GLN A 22 -11.76 21.23 9.62
N VAL A 23 -10.54 20.71 9.76
CA VAL A 23 -9.97 19.71 8.84
C VAL A 23 -10.74 18.39 8.95
N LEU A 24 -11.00 17.93 10.18
CA LEU A 24 -11.77 16.71 10.42
C LEU A 24 -13.19 16.82 9.86
N ALA A 25 -13.86 17.96 10.05
CA ALA A 25 -15.18 18.18 9.47
C ALA A 25 -15.18 18.14 7.93
N ALA A 26 -14.11 18.62 7.29
CA ALA A 26 -13.95 18.52 5.84
C ALA A 26 -13.68 17.07 5.40
N ALA A 27 -12.83 16.33 6.12
CA ALA A 27 -12.57 14.92 5.87
C ALA A 27 -13.85 14.06 5.97
N ASP A 28 -14.64 14.26 7.03
CA ASP A 28 -15.91 13.56 7.23
C ASP A 28 -16.91 13.84 6.09
N LYS A 29 -16.92 15.09 5.59
CA LYS A 29 -17.76 15.48 4.46
C LYS A 29 -17.34 14.80 3.17
N ILE A 30 -16.04 14.73 2.88
CA ILE A 30 -15.50 13.99 1.73
C ILE A 30 -15.94 12.51 1.80
N SER A 31 -15.75 11.85 2.96
CA SER A 31 -16.19 10.46 3.16
C SER A 31 -17.71 10.28 3.02
N GLN A 32 -18.51 11.26 3.45
CA GLN A 32 -19.96 11.24 3.29
C GLN A 32 -20.37 11.32 1.80
N LEU A 33 -19.78 12.24 1.04
CA LEU A 33 -20.07 12.44 -0.38
C LEU A 33 -19.70 11.20 -1.20
N TYR A 34 -18.57 10.56 -0.89
CA TYR A 34 -18.20 9.29 -1.49
C TYR A 34 -19.22 8.17 -1.24
N ARG A 35 -19.68 8.01 0.00
CA ARG A 35 -20.76 7.05 0.34
C ARG A 35 -22.04 7.34 -0.44
N GLN A 36 -22.38 8.61 -0.65
CA GLN A 36 -23.54 9.01 -1.48
C GLN A 36 -23.33 8.67 -2.95
N GLY A 37 -22.12 8.88 -3.49
CA GLY A 37 -21.77 8.50 -4.86
C GLY A 37 -21.93 7.00 -5.09
N LYS A 38 -21.42 6.17 -4.16
CA LYS A 38 -21.62 4.71 -4.19
C LYS A 38 -23.09 4.28 -4.11
N ALA A 39 -23.95 5.09 -3.49
CA ALA A 39 -25.39 4.83 -3.42
C ALA A 39 -26.17 5.31 -4.66
N GLY A 40 -25.48 5.69 -5.74
CA GLY A 40 -26.10 6.15 -6.99
C GLY A 40 -26.46 7.64 -7.01
N GLY A 41 -25.80 8.46 -6.18
CA GLY A 41 -25.93 9.92 -6.23
C GLY A 41 -25.35 10.53 -7.51
N ASP A 42 -25.68 11.80 -7.79
CA ASP A 42 -25.11 12.56 -8.91
C ASP A 42 -23.60 12.81 -8.68
N VAL A 43 -22.77 11.95 -9.29
CA VAL A 43 -21.32 11.95 -9.12
C VAL A 43 -20.69 13.31 -9.45
N SER A 44 -21.21 14.03 -10.46
CA SER A 44 -20.64 15.32 -10.87
C SER A 44 -20.89 16.40 -9.82
N ALA A 45 -22.11 16.47 -9.28
CA ALA A 45 -22.44 17.41 -8.21
C ALA A 45 -21.66 17.10 -6.92
N LEU A 46 -21.55 15.81 -6.58
CA LEU A 46 -20.81 15.35 -5.40
C LEU A 46 -19.31 15.65 -5.52
N ALA A 47 -18.71 15.47 -6.70
CA ALA A 47 -17.30 15.78 -6.96
C ALA A 47 -17.00 17.28 -6.78
N LEU A 48 -17.87 18.16 -7.29
CA LEU A 48 -17.74 19.61 -7.10
C LEU A 48 -17.82 20.02 -5.62
N GLU A 49 -18.67 19.35 -4.84
CA GLU A 49 -18.75 19.60 -3.40
C GLU A 49 -17.51 19.07 -2.66
N ALA A 50 -17.03 17.87 -3.01
CA ALA A 50 -15.84 17.26 -2.42
C ALA A 50 -14.59 18.13 -2.66
N GLU A 51 -14.44 18.66 -3.87
CA GLU A 51 -13.39 19.60 -4.26
C GLU A 51 -13.36 20.86 -3.35
N SER A 52 -14.53 21.37 -2.94
CA SER A 52 -14.62 22.50 -2.01
C SER A 52 -14.04 22.17 -0.64
N TYR A 53 -14.31 20.97 -0.12
CA TYR A 53 -13.74 20.50 1.15
C TYR A 53 -12.25 20.17 1.03
N ALA A 54 -11.80 19.62 -0.10
CA ALA A 54 -10.38 19.40 -0.36
C ALA A 54 -9.60 20.73 -0.37
N LYS A 55 -10.16 21.78 -0.99
CA LYS A 55 -9.60 23.15 -0.92
C LYS A 55 -9.56 23.70 0.51
N HIS A 56 -10.56 23.38 1.33
CA HIS A 56 -10.55 23.76 2.74
C HIS A 56 -9.41 23.09 3.52
N ILE A 57 -9.12 21.82 3.23
CA ILE A 57 -7.96 21.11 3.82
C ILE A 57 -6.66 21.79 3.39
N LEU A 58 -6.47 22.07 2.10
CA LEU A 58 -5.28 22.77 1.57
C LEU A 58 -5.08 24.15 2.22
N ALA A 59 -6.16 24.90 2.46
CA ALA A 59 -6.10 26.19 3.12
C ALA A 59 -5.62 26.10 4.59
N ASN A 60 -5.75 24.93 5.22
CA ASN A 60 -5.30 24.65 6.59
C ASN A 60 -3.94 23.95 6.65
N LYS A 61 -3.19 23.88 5.55
CA LYS A 61 -1.87 23.21 5.50
C LYS A 61 -0.92 23.60 6.66
N ALA A 62 -0.84 24.88 7.01
CA ALA A 62 0.08 25.34 8.07
C ALA A 62 -0.25 24.79 9.47
N LEU A 63 -1.48 24.33 9.69
CA LEU A 63 -1.91 23.63 10.91
C LEU A 63 -1.48 22.14 10.91
N LEU A 64 -1.37 21.55 9.72
CA LEU A 64 -1.14 20.12 9.54
C LEU A 64 0.34 19.76 9.53
N LEU A 65 1.18 20.63 8.96
CA LEU A 65 2.62 20.38 8.87
C LEU A 65 3.29 20.39 10.24
N GLY A 66 4.04 19.33 10.51
CA GLY A 66 4.89 19.22 11.68
C GLY A 66 6.24 19.93 11.52
N ALA A 67 7.04 19.88 12.59
CA ALA A 67 8.44 20.31 12.55
C ALA A 67 9.31 19.19 11.98
N LEU A 68 10.10 19.50 10.95
CA LEU A 68 11.05 18.55 10.36
C LEU A 68 12.06 18.06 11.43
N PRO A 69 12.07 16.76 11.77
CA PRO A 69 13.05 16.19 12.69
C PRO A 69 14.49 16.34 12.18
N ASP A 70 15.46 16.49 13.09
CA ASP A 70 16.88 16.67 12.73
C ASP A 70 17.43 15.53 11.87
N TYR A 71 17.00 14.29 12.14
CA TYR A 71 17.43 13.12 11.37
C TYR A 71 16.82 13.05 9.95
N LEU A 72 15.86 13.92 9.63
CA LEU A 72 15.21 14.06 8.32
C LEU A 72 15.67 15.30 7.54
N GLN A 73 16.60 16.09 8.07
CA GLN A 73 17.18 17.22 7.33
C GLN A 73 17.94 16.73 6.08
N SER A 74 18.04 17.58 5.05
CA SER A 74 18.70 17.26 3.77
C SER A 74 20.19 16.93 3.90
N ASN A 75 20.83 17.31 5.01
CA ASN A 75 22.22 16.99 5.34
C ASN A 75 22.37 15.77 6.28
N SER A 76 21.26 15.16 6.73
CA SER A 76 21.29 13.96 7.56
C SER A 76 21.73 12.76 6.74
N GLU A 77 22.69 11.99 7.26
CA GLU A 77 23.13 10.74 6.62
C GLU A 77 21.96 9.78 6.38
N TYR A 78 21.00 9.74 7.31
CA TYR A 78 19.81 8.89 7.21
C TYR A 78 18.94 9.27 5.99
N PHE A 79 18.60 10.55 5.86
CA PHE A 79 17.76 11.01 4.76
C PHE A 79 18.49 10.94 3.41
N VAL A 80 19.77 11.34 3.35
CA VAL A 80 20.57 11.25 2.13
C VAL A 80 20.66 9.80 1.64
N ARG A 81 20.84 8.84 2.55
CA ARG A 81 20.83 7.41 2.20
C ARG A 81 19.50 6.98 1.58
N SER A 82 18.37 7.37 2.20
CA SER A 82 17.02 7.07 1.70
C SER A 82 16.76 7.72 0.33
N PHE A 83 17.23 8.95 0.12
CA PHE A 83 17.16 9.64 -1.17
C PHE A 83 17.95 8.90 -2.26
N VAL A 84 19.21 8.53 -1.99
CA VAL A 84 20.05 7.76 -2.94
C VAL A 84 19.40 6.43 -3.28
N LYS A 85 18.83 5.75 -2.29
CA LYS A 85 18.11 4.49 -2.49
C LYS A 85 16.91 4.68 -3.42
N SER A 86 16.13 5.74 -3.20
CA SER A 86 14.98 6.10 -4.04
C SER A 86 15.37 6.36 -5.50
N ILE A 87 16.51 7.03 -5.75
CA ILE A 87 17.05 7.25 -7.10
C ILE A 87 17.35 5.91 -7.79
N TYR A 88 18.02 4.98 -7.11
CA TYR A 88 18.31 3.68 -7.70
C TYR A 88 17.07 2.80 -7.90
N LEU A 89 16.07 2.88 -7.02
CA LEU A 89 14.78 2.22 -7.25
C LEU A 89 14.06 2.82 -8.46
N TRP A 90 14.20 4.13 -8.70
CA TRP A 90 13.63 4.79 -9.89
C TRP A 90 14.24 4.28 -11.20
N LEU A 91 15.54 3.97 -11.22
CA LEU A 91 16.18 3.31 -12.36
C LEU A 91 15.66 1.89 -12.63
N GLN A 92 15.11 1.22 -11.61
CA GLN A 92 14.58 -0.14 -11.71
C GLN A 92 13.11 -0.18 -12.11
N LEU A 93 12.36 0.92 -11.90
CA LEU A 93 10.93 1.00 -12.16
C LEU A 93 10.49 0.53 -13.56
N PRO A 94 11.21 0.87 -14.66
CA PRO A 94 10.86 0.38 -16.00
C PRO A 94 10.88 -1.15 -16.16
N TYR A 95 11.51 -1.86 -15.22
CA TYR A 95 11.69 -3.32 -15.25
C TYR A 95 10.93 -4.04 -14.14
N SER A 96 10.19 -3.33 -13.31
CA SER A 96 9.61 -3.87 -12.08
C SER A 96 8.10 -3.68 -12.00
N SER A 97 7.47 -3.13 -13.04
CA SER A 97 6.09 -2.66 -13.04
C SER A 97 5.31 -3.07 -14.30
N GLY A 98 4.30 -2.29 -14.69
CA GLY A 98 3.25 -2.64 -15.64
C GLY A 98 3.66 -2.71 -17.11
N ARG A 99 4.91 -3.06 -17.47
CA ARG A 99 5.21 -3.24 -18.90
C ARG A 99 4.56 -4.52 -19.41
N SER A 100 3.66 -4.39 -20.39
CA SER A 100 2.99 -5.53 -21.01
C SER A 100 3.93 -6.38 -21.88
N HIS A 101 3.94 -7.70 -21.69
CA HIS A 101 4.56 -8.70 -22.56
C HIS A 101 3.55 -9.44 -23.43
N TYR A 102 2.35 -9.64 -22.88
CA TYR A 102 1.23 -10.29 -23.55
C TYR A 102 -0.06 -9.61 -23.10
N ASP A 103 -1.01 -9.44 -24.03
CA ASP A 103 -2.30 -8.81 -23.76
C ASP A 103 -3.30 -9.32 -24.79
N SER A 104 -4.13 -10.29 -24.41
CA SER A 104 -5.14 -10.84 -25.30
C SER A 104 -6.41 -9.98 -25.40
N LEU A 105 -6.64 -9.08 -24.45
CA LEU A 105 -7.77 -8.15 -24.48
C LEU A 105 -7.54 -6.99 -25.44
N GLY A 106 -6.27 -6.63 -25.66
CA GLY A 106 -5.90 -5.49 -26.47
C GLY A 106 -6.11 -4.17 -25.74
N CYS A 107 -5.91 -4.15 -24.41
CA CYS A 107 -6.09 -2.97 -23.59
C CYS A 107 -5.30 -1.76 -24.10
N GLU A 108 -5.97 -0.62 -24.20
CA GLU A 108 -5.40 0.60 -24.76
C GLU A 108 -4.69 1.43 -23.70
N THR A 109 -5.27 1.53 -22.49
CA THR A 109 -4.74 2.39 -21.42
C THR A 109 -3.34 1.97 -20.99
N HIS A 110 -3.14 0.66 -20.79
CA HIS A 110 -1.92 0.09 -20.25
C HIS A 110 -0.68 0.36 -21.11
N LYS A 111 -0.85 0.44 -22.45
CA LYS A 111 0.23 0.69 -23.40
C LYS A 111 0.68 2.16 -23.45
N LEU A 112 -0.16 3.06 -22.94
CA LEU A 112 0.05 4.51 -23.00
C LEU A 112 0.75 5.05 -21.75
N TYR A 113 0.88 4.26 -20.68
CA TYR A 113 1.60 4.71 -19.50
C TYR A 113 3.08 4.92 -19.82
N ALA A 114 3.57 6.14 -19.60
CA ALA A 114 4.96 6.51 -19.80
C ALA A 114 5.67 6.59 -18.45
N VAL A 115 6.81 5.91 -18.32
CA VAL A 115 7.71 6.05 -17.16
C VAL A 115 8.55 7.31 -17.33
N ASP A 116 8.72 8.09 -16.27
CA ASP A 116 9.37 9.41 -16.31
C ASP A 116 10.87 9.36 -16.63
N LEU A 117 11.53 8.27 -16.25
CA LEU A 117 12.95 8.06 -16.49
C LEU A 117 13.20 6.64 -16.99
N VAL A 118 13.76 6.56 -18.19
CA VAL A 118 14.21 5.30 -18.79
C VAL A 118 15.68 5.50 -19.16
N LEU A 119 16.57 4.82 -18.47
CA LEU A 119 18.01 4.80 -18.74
C LEU A 119 18.46 3.37 -19.00
N GLU A 120 19.34 3.18 -19.97
CA GLU A 120 20.03 1.92 -20.15
C GLU A 120 21.02 1.69 -19.00
N GLU A 121 21.30 0.43 -18.66
CA GLU A 121 22.24 0.08 -17.57
C GLU A 121 23.64 0.70 -17.79
N CYS A 122 24.04 0.91 -19.05
CA CYS A 122 25.32 1.54 -19.37
C CYS A 122 25.37 3.05 -19.04
N GLU A 123 24.21 3.68 -18.85
CA GLU A 123 24.05 5.10 -18.50
C GLU A 123 23.96 5.31 -16.98
N TRP A 124 23.78 4.27 -16.17
CA TRP A 124 23.71 4.38 -14.71
C TRP A 124 24.96 5.03 -14.07
N PRO A 125 26.20 4.84 -14.58
CA PRO A 125 27.36 5.58 -14.09
C PRO A 125 27.24 7.11 -14.23
N LEU A 126 26.32 7.64 -15.05
CA LEU A 126 26.01 9.07 -15.09
C LEU A 126 25.27 9.52 -13.82
N VAL A 127 24.37 8.68 -13.30
CA VAL A 127 23.67 8.93 -12.03
C VAL A 127 24.66 8.95 -10.87
N ASP A 128 25.62 8.02 -10.86
CA ASP A 128 26.70 8.00 -9.87
C ASP A 128 27.49 9.34 -9.87
N GLN A 129 27.87 9.83 -11.06
CA GLN A 129 28.55 11.12 -11.22
C GLN A 129 27.72 12.32 -10.74
N VAL A 130 26.40 12.29 -10.96
CA VAL A 130 25.47 13.34 -10.51
C VAL A 130 25.39 13.36 -8.99
N LEU A 131 25.24 12.20 -8.35
CA LEU A 131 25.21 12.06 -6.90
C LEU A 131 26.56 12.48 -6.27
N GLU A 132 27.69 12.12 -6.88
CA GLU A 132 29.01 12.60 -6.47
C GLU A 132 29.16 14.12 -6.63
N GLY A 133 28.62 14.70 -7.70
CA GLY A 133 28.55 16.15 -7.94
C GLY A 133 27.74 16.90 -6.90
N MET A 134 26.74 16.25 -6.29
CA MET A 134 26.00 16.75 -5.12
C MET A 134 26.81 16.65 -3.80
N GLY A 135 28.01 16.06 -3.84
CA GLY A 135 28.86 15.84 -2.67
C GLY A 135 28.55 14.56 -1.89
N ILE A 136 27.78 13.63 -2.46
CA ILE A 136 27.46 12.36 -1.81
C ILE A 136 28.68 11.43 -1.91
N PRO A 137 29.16 10.83 -0.80
CA PRO A 137 30.35 9.99 -0.83
C PRO A 137 30.17 8.73 -1.69
N GLU A 138 31.15 8.42 -2.56
CA GLU A 138 31.21 7.20 -3.38
C GLU A 138 30.92 5.92 -2.58
N ARG A 139 31.42 5.86 -1.33
CA ARG A 139 31.14 4.74 -0.44
C ARG A 139 29.64 4.55 -0.18
N MET A 140 28.90 5.62 0.10
CA MET A 140 27.46 5.54 0.36
C MET A 140 26.72 5.10 -0.90
N ILE A 141 27.07 5.68 -2.04
CA ILE A 141 26.52 5.35 -3.36
C ILE A 141 26.67 3.84 -3.64
N ARG A 142 27.89 3.31 -3.50
CA ARG A 142 28.19 1.89 -3.68
C ARG A 142 27.44 0.99 -2.69
N ASP A 143 27.42 1.36 -1.41
CA ASP A 143 26.79 0.56 -0.36
C ASP A 143 25.26 0.48 -0.58
N VAL A 144 24.61 1.62 -0.92
CA VAL A 144 23.17 1.67 -1.25
C VAL A 144 22.86 0.90 -2.54
N ARG A 145 23.69 1.00 -3.57
CA ARG A 145 23.52 0.22 -4.80
C ARG A 145 23.54 -1.28 -4.55
N GLY A 146 24.39 -1.74 -3.63
CA GLY A 146 24.42 -3.13 -3.19
C GLY A 146 23.13 -3.56 -2.47
N GLU A 147 22.55 -2.69 -1.65
CA GLU A 147 21.26 -2.93 -0.99
C GLU A 147 20.11 -3.01 -1.99
N VAL A 148 20.03 -2.06 -2.93
CA VAL A 148 18.99 -2.06 -3.97
C VAL A 148 19.11 -3.31 -4.84
N ALA A 149 20.31 -3.70 -5.25
CA ALA A 149 20.50 -4.91 -6.04
C ALA A 149 20.06 -6.19 -5.30
N ALA A 150 20.22 -6.25 -3.97
CA ALA A 150 19.71 -7.35 -3.17
C ALA A 150 18.18 -7.32 -3.08
N GLN A 151 17.61 -6.13 -2.81
CA GLN A 151 16.17 -5.88 -2.69
C GLN A 151 15.42 -6.21 -3.98
N THR A 152 15.94 -5.82 -5.15
CA THR A 152 15.27 -6.02 -6.44
C THR A 152 15.59 -7.36 -7.10
N SER A 153 16.28 -8.27 -6.41
CA SER A 153 16.68 -9.57 -6.99
C SER A 153 15.49 -10.42 -7.44
N ASN A 154 14.32 -10.29 -6.80
CA ASN A 154 13.09 -10.98 -7.18
C ASN A 154 12.48 -10.47 -8.51
N CYS A 155 12.71 -9.19 -8.85
CA CYS A 155 12.21 -8.60 -10.11
C CYS A 155 12.65 -9.42 -11.32
N GLN A 156 13.91 -9.86 -11.34
CA GLN A 156 14.45 -10.64 -12.45
C GLN A 156 13.75 -11.99 -12.60
N ILE A 157 13.44 -12.66 -11.48
CA ILE A 157 12.72 -13.95 -11.52
C ILE A 157 11.32 -13.77 -12.11
N LYS A 158 10.59 -12.72 -11.69
CA LYS A 158 9.28 -12.40 -12.26
C LYS A 158 9.33 -12.16 -13.76
N ARG A 159 10.31 -11.38 -14.23
CA ARG A 159 10.51 -11.12 -15.66
C ARG A 159 10.79 -12.40 -16.46
N LEU A 160 11.59 -13.31 -15.91
CA LEU A 160 11.85 -14.60 -16.56
C LEU A 160 10.59 -15.47 -16.64
N ILE A 161 9.77 -15.49 -15.59
CA ILE A 161 8.47 -16.16 -15.60
C ILE A 161 7.55 -15.52 -16.65
N ALA A 162 7.41 -14.20 -16.62
CA ALA A 162 6.58 -13.44 -17.55
C ALA A 162 7.00 -13.67 -19.02
N GLY A 163 8.30 -13.63 -19.30
CA GLY A 163 8.86 -13.89 -20.63
C GLY A 163 8.55 -15.29 -21.13
N TYR A 164 8.82 -16.32 -20.33
CA TYR A 164 8.52 -17.72 -20.67
C TYR A 164 7.03 -17.93 -20.97
N LEU A 165 6.16 -17.44 -20.10
CA LEU A 165 4.71 -17.60 -20.26
C LEU A 165 4.18 -16.84 -21.48
N SER A 166 4.71 -15.65 -21.75
CA SER A 166 4.33 -14.84 -22.91
C SER A 166 4.72 -15.53 -24.22
N GLU A 167 5.94 -16.05 -24.34
CA GLU A 167 6.39 -16.81 -25.51
C GLU A 167 5.51 -18.04 -25.74
N ARG A 168 5.18 -18.75 -24.66
CA ARG A 168 4.28 -19.92 -24.72
C ARG A 168 2.90 -19.53 -25.24
N LEU A 169 2.27 -18.49 -24.69
CA LEU A 169 0.94 -18.04 -25.12
C LEU A 169 0.92 -17.48 -26.55
N GLN A 170 1.98 -16.81 -27.00
CA GLN A 170 2.11 -16.37 -28.40
C GLN A 170 2.13 -17.55 -29.38
N SER A 171 2.63 -18.71 -28.95
CA SER A 171 2.68 -19.92 -29.77
C SER A 171 1.38 -20.74 -29.77
N THR A 172 0.67 -20.81 -28.63
CA THR A 172 -0.49 -21.70 -28.47
C THR A 172 -1.84 -20.98 -28.43
N SER A 173 -1.87 -19.73 -27.96
CA SER A 173 -3.09 -19.00 -27.58
C SER A 173 -3.99 -19.76 -26.58
N ASP A 174 -3.41 -20.66 -25.78
CA ASP A 174 -4.15 -21.52 -24.84
C ASP A 174 -4.30 -20.84 -23.46
N HIS A 175 -5.16 -19.83 -23.39
CA HIS A 175 -5.41 -19.06 -22.16
C HIS A 175 -6.04 -19.90 -21.05
N LEU A 176 -7.03 -20.73 -21.40
CA LEU A 176 -7.70 -21.58 -20.42
C LEU A 176 -6.76 -22.66 -19.89
N GLY A 177 -5.94 -23.28 -20.74
CA GLY A 177 -4.96 -24.26 -20.28
C GLY A 177 -3.97 -23.66 -19.28
N LEU A 178 -3.46 -22.46 -19.55
CA LEU A 178 -2.61 -21.76 -18.58
C LEU A 178 -3.37 -21.41 -17.28
N PHE A 179 -4.61 -20.92 -17.39
CA PHE A 179 -5.46 -20.63 -16.23
C PHE A 179 -5.68 -21.87 -15.36
N GLN A 180 -5.96 -23.02 -15.99
CA GLN A 180 -6.16 -24.30 -15.29
C GLN A 180 -4.86 -24.82 -14.68
N GLN A 181 -3.70 -24.59 -15.30
CA GLN A 181 -2.41 -24.92 -14.68
C GLN A 181 -2.09 -24.07 -13.44
N MET A 182 -2.66 -22.86 -13.33
CA MET A 182 -2.41 -21.96 -12.21
C MET A 182 -3.45 -22.09 -11.08
N TYR A 183 -4.73 -22.17 -11.43
CA TYR A 183 -5.86 -22.17 -10.49
C TYR A 183 -6.48 -23.55 -10.27
N GLY A 184 -6.05 -24.56 -11.02
CA GLY A 184 -6.61 -25.91 -11.00
C GLY A 184 -7.73 -26.10 -12.03
N ASP A 185 -8.26 -27.32 -12.08
CA ASP A 185 -9.26 -27.70 -13.07
C ASP A 185 -10.60 -26.96 -12.86
N ILE A 186 -10.99 -26.16 -13.86
CA ILE A 186 -12.21 -25.36 -13.89
C ILE A 186 -12.87 -25.55 -15.24
N ASP A 187 -14.11 -26.02 -15.22
CA ASP A 187 -14.91 -26.29 -16.41
C ASP A 187 -15.68 -25.02 -16.84
N ILE A 188 -15.01 -24.22 -17.67
CA ILE A 188 -15.53 -23.03 -18.35
C ILE A 188 -15.09 -23.01 -19.83
N PRO A 189 -15.85 -22.38 -20.75
CA PRO A 189 -15.46 -22.22 -22.13
C PRO A 189 -14.09 -21.53 -22.33
N PRO A 190 -13.24 -21.98 -23.27
CA PRO A 190 -11.91 -21.41 -23.49
C PRO A 190 -11.90 -19.91 -23.83
N ASN A 191 -12.93 -19.44 -24.54
CA ASN A 191 -13.08 -18.05 -24.96
C ASN A 191 -13.57 -17.11 -23.84
N LEU A 192 -13.73 -17.59 -22.61
CA LEU A 192 -14.03 -16.75 -21.43
C LEU A 192 -12.79 -16.20 -20.76
N VAL A 193 -11.63 -16.81 -21.00
CA VAL A 193 -10.39 -16.44 -20.31
C VAL A 193 -9.52 -15.64 -21.25
N ASP A 194 -9.25 -14.42 -20.83
CA ASP A 194 -8.22 -13.57 -21.40
C ASP A 194 -7.05 -13.43 -20.42
N VAL A 195 -5.87 -13.09 -20.95
CA VAL A 195 -4.63 -13.00 -20.18
C VAL A 195 -3.90 -11.71 -20.52
N ILE A 196 -3.46 -11.00 -19.49
CA ILE A 196 -2.46 -9.93 -19.59
C ILE A 196 -1.26 -10.33 -18.73
N ILE A 197 -0.07 -10.29 -19.32
CA ILE A 197 1.20 -10.56 -18.64
C ILE A 197 2.02 -9.29 -18.64
N THR A 198 2.44 -8.86 -17.45
CA THR A 198 3.35 -7.72 -17.24
C THR A 198 4.70 -8.18 -16.69
N ASP A 199 5.67 -7.28 -16.47
CA ASP A 199 6.96 -7.66 -15.84
C ASP A 199 6.76 -8.29 -14.44
N ALA A 200 5.68 -7.91 -13.75
CA ALA A 200 5.48 -8.24 -12.34
C ALA A 200 4.19 -9.03 -12.03
N GLN A 201 3.23 -9.09 -12.97
CA GLN A 201 1.89 -9.63 -12.72
C GLN A 201 1.33 -10.44 -13.90
N LEU A 202 0.38 -11.32 -13.58
CA LEU A 202 -0.38 -12.16 -14.49
C LEU A 202 -1.87 -11.93 -14.18
N PHE A 203 -2.56 -11.20 -15.05
CA PHE A 203 -3.99 -10.97 -14.94
C PHE A 203 -4.74 -12.00 -15.77
N PHE A 204 -5.54 -12.81 -15.11
CA PHE A 204 -6.56 -13.63 -15.74
C PHE A 204 -7.88 -12.90 -15.71
N CYS A 205 -8.42 -12.63 -16.88
CA CYS A 205 -9.62 -11.83 -17.05
C CYS A 205 -10.79 -12.73 -17.45
N VAL A 206 -11.82 -12.78 -16.61
CA VAL A 206 -13.05 -13.53 -16.86
C VAL A 206 -14.23 -12.57 -16.73
N PRO A 207 -15.25 -12.60 -17.63
CA PRO A 207 -16.40 -11.71 -17.50
C PRO A 207 -17.34 -12.23 -16.40
N TYR A 208 -17.31 -11.60 -15.22
CA TYR A 208 -18.16 -11.96 -14.08
C TYR A 208 -18.56 -10.75 -13.23
N ASP A 209 -19.65 -10.88 -12.49
CA ASP A 209 -20.10 -9.95 -11.45
C ASP A 209 -20.42 -10.69 -10.13
N ASN A 210 -21.15 -10.05 -9.22
CA ASN A 210 -21.53 -10.64 -7.93
C ASN A 210 -22.40 -11.91 -8.06
N ASP A 211 -23.09 -12.09 -9.19
CA ASP A 211 -23.96 -13.23 -9.47
C ASP A 211 -23.27 -14.33 -10.31
N GLY A 212 -21.99 -14.12 -10.68
CA GLY A 212 -21.15 -15.06 -11.41
C GLY A 212 -20.85 -14.62 -12.84
N LEU A 213 -20.68 -15.58 -13.76
CA LEU A 213 -20.38 -15.32 -15.17
C LEU A 213 -21.48 -14.47 -15.83
N ILE A 214 -21.08 -13.51 -16.67
CA ILE A 214 -21.99 -12.65 -17.44
C ILE A 214 -21.94 -12.97 -18.94
N ASP A 215 -22.86 -12.39 -19.72
CA ASP A 215 -22.89 -12.49 -21.19
C ASP A 215 -22.95 -13.92 -21.78
N ALA A 216 -23.84 -14.77 -21.24
CA ALA A 216 -24.04 -16.15 -21.70
C ALA A 216 -24.16 -16.32 -23.23
N ALA A 217 -24.84 -15.38 -23.91
CA ALA A 217 -25.01 -15.43 -25.35
C ALA A 217 -23.71 -15.19 -26.14
N LYS A 218 -22.87 -14.26 -25.67
CA LYS A 218 -21.58 -13.92 -26.31
C LYS A 218 -20.59 -15.07 -26.15
N TYR A 219 -20.51 -15.61 -24.93
CA TYR A 219 -19.49 -16.60 -24.57
C TYR A 219 -19.97 -18.05 -24.65
N ARG A 220 -21.27 -18.28 -24.89
CA ARG A 220 -21.90 -19.59 -25.04
C ARG A 220 -21.69 -20.52 -23.84
N TRP A 221 -21.62 -19.96 -22.64
CA TRP A 221 -21.54 -20.77 -21.42
C TRP A 221 -22.92 -21.31 -21.00
N LEU A 222 -22.92 -22.43 -20.28
CA LEU A 222 -24.09 -23.11 -19.75
C LEU A 222 -24.23 -22.84 -18.24
N PRO A 223 -25.43 -22.94 -17.65
CA PRO A 223 -25.62 -22.73 -16.21
C PRO A 223 -24.65 -23.53 -15.32
N GLN A 224 -24.28 -24.73 -15.75
CA GLN A 224 -23.30 -25.56 -15.03
C GLN A 224 -21.91 -24.90 -14.94
N HIS A 225 -21.46 -24.19 -15.98
CA HIS A 225 -20.21 -23.45 -15.96
C HIS A 225 -20.28 -22.30 -14.93
N ASN A 226 -21.43 -21.61 -14.84
CA ASN A 226 -21.60 -20.55 -13.85
C ASN A 226 -21.56 -21.11 -12.42
N GLU A 227 -22.19 -22.26 -12.16
CA GLU A 227 -22.11 -22.93 -10.87
C GLU A 227 -20.68 -23.37 -10.53
N ASN A 228 -19.94 -23.90 -11.51
CA ASN A 228 -18.55 -24.29 -11.36
C ASN A 228 -17.68 -23.07 -11.02
N PHE A 229 -17.83 -21.99 -11.78
CA PHE A 229 -17.08 -20.76 -11.59
C PHE A 229 -17.42 -20.07 -10.25
N SER A 230 -18.70 -20.06 -9.86
CA SER A 230 -19.13 -19.52 -8.57
C SER A 230 -18.52 -20.31 -7.40
N ARG A 231 -18.44 -21.64 -7.50
CA ARG A 231 -17.73 -22.48 -6.51
C ARG A 231 -16.23 -22.17 -6.47
N PHE A 232 -15.62 -21.94 -7.62
CA PHE A 232 -14.24 -21.50 -7.71
C PHE A 232 -14.01 -20.15 -7.02
N LEU A 233 -14.83 -19.12 -7.33
CA LEU A 233 -14.75 -17.81 -6.68
C LEU A 233 -14.92 -17.90 -5.15
N GLN A 234 -15.87 -18.71 -4.68
CA GLN A 234 -16.04 -18.98 -3.25
C GLN A 234 -14.78 -19.60 -2.62
N GLY A 235 -14.11 -20.49 -3.34
CA GLY A 235 -12.84 -21.10 -2.90
C GLY A 235 -11.67 -20.13 -2.84
N LEU A 236 -11.69 -19.05 -3.64
CA LEU A 236 -10.68 -17.98 -3.57
C LEU A 236 -10.88 -17.03 -2.40
N ALA A 237 -12.05 -17.03 -1.75
CA ALA A 237 -12.39 -16.17 -0.62
C ALA A 237 -11.97 -14.69 -0.83
N LEU A 238 -12.28 -14.13 -2.00
CA LEU A 238 -11.83 -12.79 -2.45
C LEU A 238 -12.13 -11.66 -1.44
N GLU A 239 -13.21 -11.79 -0.67
CA GLU A 239 -13.64 -10.83 0.35
C GLU A 239 -13.02 -11.07 1.74
N SER A 240 -12.39 -12.22 1.97
CA SER A 240 -11.78 -12.60 3.24
C SER A 240 -10.42 -11.91 3.38
N ALA A 241 -10.41 -10.74 4.02
CA ALA A 241 -9.16 -10.07 4.39
C ALA A 241 -8.22 -11.03 5.16
N THR A 242 -8.78 -11.94 5.97
CA THR A 242 -8.03 -12.93 6.78
C THR A 242 -7.24 -13.97 6.01
N GLU A 243 -7.51 -14.13 4.71
CA GLU A 243 -6.90 -15.19 3.89
C GLU A 243 -6.10 -14.65 2.70
N ARG A 244 -5.92 -13.32 2.59
CA ARG A 244 -4.99 -12.71 1.63
C ARG A 244 -3.55 -13.05 2.06
N VAL A 245 -2.84 -13.81 1.21
CA VAL A 245 -1.46 -14.28 1.50
C VAL A 245 -0.41 -13.47 0.73
N TYR A 246 -0.75 -12.88 -0.41
CA TYR A 246 0.18 -12.09 -1.21
C TYR A 246 -0.47 -10.76 -1.60
N PHE A 247 0.35 -9.79 -1.96
CA PHE A 247 -0.08 -8.49 -2.47
C PHE A 247 0.66 -8.22 -3.77
N PRO A 248 0.01 -7.67 -4.81
CA PRO A 248 -1.38 -7.22 -4.86
C PRO A 248 -2.41 -8.31 -5.22
N SER A 249 -1.97 -9.56 -5.38
CA SER A 249 -2.84 -10.72 -5.62
C SER A 249 -4.00 -10.81 -4.62
N VAL A 250 -5.25 -10.74 -5.10
CA VAL A 250 -6.43 -10.88 -4.26
C VAL A 250 -6.87 -12.35 -4.15
N GLY A 251 -7.21 -12.77 -2.93
CA GLY A 251 -7.73 -14.11 -2.63
C GLY A 251 -6.70 -15.11 -2.12
N VAL A 252 -7.14 -16.37 -2.00
CA VAL A 252 -6.34 -17.49 -1.49
C VAL A 252 -5.49 -18.09 -2.60
N PHE A 253 -4.17 -18.07 -2.43
CA PHE A 253 -3.26 -18.80 -3.30
C PHE A 253 -3.20 -20.29 -2.95
N ASN A 254 -3.77 -21.12 -3.82
CA ASN A 254 -3.75 -22.56 -3.64
C ASN A 254 -2.53 -23.20 -4.32
N ARG A 255 -1.42 -23.29 -3.57
CA ARG A 255 -0.19 -23.96 -4.01
C ARG A 255 -0.40 -25.39 -4.55
N LYS A 256 -1.43 -26.10 -4.06
CA LYS A 256 -1.73 -27.48 -4.48
C LYS A 256 -2.44 -27.56 -5.83
N ALA A 257 -2.98 -26.44 -6.31
CA ALA A 257 -3.65 -26.38 -7.60
C ALA A 257 -2.67 -26.15 -8.76
N LEU A 258 -1.46 -25.67 -8.47
CA LEU A 258 -0.42 -25.46 -9.47
C LEU A 258 0.00 -26.78 -10.13
N ASP A 259 0.04 -26.78 -11.46
CA ASP A 259 0.52 -27.90 -12.26
C ASP A 259 2.03 -28.11 -12.05
N VAL A 260 2.42 -29.31 -11.62
CA VAL A 260 3.81 -29.65 -11.31
C VAL A 260 4.70 -29.53 -12.55
N THR A 261 4.18 -29.88 -13.73
CA THR A 261 4.93 -29.80 -14.99
C THR A 261 5.31 -28.37 -15.31
N LEU A 262 4.36 -27.43 -15.21
CA LEU A 262 4.63 -26.01 -15.40
C LEU A 262 5.72 -25.49 -14.45
N ILE A 263 5.68 -25.89 -13.17
CA ILE A 263 6.70 -25.47 -12.19
C ILE A 263 8.07 -26.04 -12.53
N GLU A 264 8.15 -27.30 -12.96
CA GLU A 264 9.39 -27.92 -13.44
C GLU A 264 9.95 -27.20 -14.66
N GLU A 265 9.11 -26.90 -15.65
CA GLU A 265 9.51 -26.19 -16.87
C GLU A 265 10.03 -24.79 -16.57
N LEU A 266 9.31 -24.01 -15.76
CA LEU A 266 9.73 -22.67 -15.34
C LEU A 266 11.06 -22.72 -14.57
N THR A 267 11.20 -23.67 -13.64
CA THR A 267 12.43 -23.81 -12.84
C THR A 267 13.62 -24.12 -13.74
N VAL A 268 13.48 -25.07 -14.66
CA VAL A 268 14.54 -25.44 -15.61
C VAL A 268 14.89 -24.26 -16.51
N TYR A 269 13.88 -23.55 -17.03
CA TYR A 269 14.09 -22.37 -17.86
C TYR A 269 14.89 -21.29 -17.11
N ILE A 270 14.51 -20.96 -15.87
CA ILE A 270 15.18 -19.94 -15.05
C ILE A 270 16.63 -20.35 -14.74
N GLN A 271 16.87 -21.60 -14.36
CA GLN A 271 18.22 -22.11 -14.06
C GLN A 271 19.17 -22.04 -15.26
N GLN A 272 18.64 -22.02 -16.49
CA GLN A 272 19.43 -21.91 -17.72
C GLN A 272 19.81 -20.46 -18.09
N GLN A 273 19.22 -19.44 -17.43
CA GLN A 273 19.45 -18.03 -17.76
C GLN A 273 20.78 -17.47 -17.25
N GLY A 274 21.46 -18.15 -16.32
CA GLY A 274 22.77 -17.72 -15.83
C GLY A 274 23.22 -18.39 -14.54
N GLU A 275 24.50 -18.20 -14.19
CA GLU A 275 25.12 -18.80 -13.00
C GLU A 275 24.38 -18.41 -11.71
N MET A 276 23.93 -17.15 -11.60
CA MET A 276 23.20 -16.64 -10.43
C MET A 276 21.86 -17.36 -10.19
N TYR A 277 21.25 -17.94 -11.23
CA TYR A 277 19.94 -18.59 -11.15
C TYR A 277 20.03 -20.12 -11.06
N ARG A 278 21.22 -20.71 -11.18
CA ARG A 278 21.42 -22.17 -11.18
C ARG A 278 20.80 -22.87 -9.98
N ASN A 279 20.73 -22.19 -8.83
CA ASN A 279 20.22 -22.74 -7.58
C ASN A 279 18.77 -22.30 -7.25
N VAL A 280 18.07 -21.65 -8.17
CA VAL A 280 16.64 -21.34 -7.99
C VAL A 280 15.88 -22.65 -7.83
N SER A 281 15.09 -22.75 -6.77
CA SER A 281 14.30 -23.95 -6.46
C SER A 281 12.84 -23.78 -6.90
N GLN A 282 12.13 -24.90 -7.08
CA GLN A 282 10.68 -24.89 -7.34
C GLN A 282 9.89 -24.10 -6.29
N HIS A 283 10.34 -24.13 -5.03
CA HIS A 283 9.72 -23.35 -3.96
C HIS A 283 9.76 -21.84 -4.27
N ILE A 284 10.90 -21.32 -4.73
CA ILE A 284 11.04 -19.90 -5.08
C ILE A 284 10.08 -19.57 -6.24
N VAL A 285 10.00 -20.43 -7.26
CA VAL A 285 9.07 -20.24 -8.40
C VAL A 285 7.61 -20.22 -7.93
N ILE A 286 7.21 -21.13 -7.04
CA ILE A 286 5.85 -21.19 -6.48
C ILE A 286 5.51 -19.93 -5.68
N GLU A 287 6.40 -19.48 -4.78
CA GLU A 287 6.17 -18.24 -4.02
C GLU A 287 6.08 -17.03 -4.96
N THR A 288 6.97 -16.96 -5.95
CA THR A 288 6.98 -15.86 -6.93
C THR A 288 5.66 -15.83 -7.71
N LEU A 289 5.18 -16.98 -8.21
CA LEU A 289 3.86 -17.06 -8.87
C LEU A 289 2.72 -16.61 -7.95
N GLY A 290 2.75 -16.94 -6.66
CA GLY A 290 1.75 -16.49 -5.69
C GLY A 290 1.58 -14.97 -5.65
N SER A 291 2.68 -14.23 -5.75
CA SER A 291 2.72 -12.76 -5.79
C SER A 291 2.36 -12.15 -7.15
N MET A 292 2.29 -12.95 -8.23
CA MET A 292 2.03 -12.46 -9.59
C MET A 292 0.56 -12.60 -10.02
N LEU A 293 -0.20 -13.54 -9.45
CA LEU A 293 -1.50 -13.95 -9.99
C LEU A 293 -2.67 -13.05 -9.54
N LEU A 294 -3.38 -12.45 -10.49
CA LEU A 294 -4.63 -11.72 -10.26
C LEU A 294 -5.76 -12.30 -11.11
N LEU A 295 -6.96 -12.43 -10.51
CA LEU A 295 -8.20 -12.71 -11.22
C LEU A 295 -9.06 -11.45 -11.23
N MET A 296 -9.41 -10.97 -12.42
CA MET A 296 -10.14 -9.73 -12.62
C MET A 296 -11.39 -9.93 -13.48
N ALA A 297 -12.41 -9.13 -13.22
CA ALA A 297 -13.58 -9.05 -14.08
C ALA A 297 -13.20 -8.34 -15.39
N SER A 298 -13.36 -9.00 -16.55
CA SER A 298 -12.88 -8.45 -17.83
C SER A 298 -13.45 -7.07 -18.17
N GLN A 299 -14.68 -6.77 -17.74
CA GLN A 299 -15.33 -5.49 -17.99
C GLN A 299 -14.83 -4.34 -17.08
N GLU A 300 -14.06 -4.66 -16.03
CA GLU A 300 -13.51 -3.67 -15.11
C GLU A 300 -11.99 -3.51 -15.25
N ILE A 301 -11.32 -4.34 -16.05
CA ILE A 301 -9.85 -4.42 -16.10
C ILE A 301 -9.17 -3.09 -16.44
N GLU A 302 -9.72 -2.31 -17.38
CA GLU A 302 -9.18 -0.99 -17.76
C GLU A 302 -9.11 -0.01 -16.59
N LYS A 303 -9.99 -0.16 -15.58
CA LYS A 303 -9.99 0.67 -14.37
C LYS A 303 -8.81 0.33 -13.46
N PHE A 304 -8.37 -0.93 -13.49
CA PHE A 304 -7.41 -1.48 -12.56
C PHE A 304 -6.00 -1.58 -13.14
N LEU A 305 -5.81 -1.64 -14.46
CA LEU A 305 -4.46 -1.84 -15.03
C LEU A 305 -3.47 -0.75 -14.62
N ILE A 306 -3.88 0.52 -14.62
CA ILE A 306 -3.00 1.60 -14.18
C ILE A 306 -2.77 1.53 -12.67
N HIS A 307 -3.83 1.36 -11.88
CA HIS A 307 -3.74 1.31 -10.42
C HIS A 307 -2.96 0.09 -9.92
N ASP A 308 -3.23 -1.10 -10.43
CA ASP A 308 -2.63 -2.36 -9.96
C ASP A 308 -1.29 -2.65 -10.63
N ALA A 309 -1.16 -2.48 -11.96
CA ALA A 309 0.08 -2.81 -12.67
C ALA A 309 1.14 -1.72 -12.56
N TRP A 310 0.72 -0.45 -12.64
CA TRP A 310 1.63 0.70 -12.50
C TRP A 310 1.63 1.32 -11.11
N GLY A 311 0.54 1.22 -10.34
CA GLY A 311 0.47 1.74 -8.98
C GLY A 311 0.94 0.76 -7.91
N HIS A 312 0.55 -0.52 -7.96
CA HIS A 312 0.88 -1.50 -6.93
C HIS A 312 2.01 -2.48 -7.26
N ALA A 313 2.18 -2.90 -8.52
CA ALA A 313 3.10 -3.99 -8.83
C ALA A 313 4.54 -3.69 -8.41
N TRP A 314 5.00 -2.44 -8.57
CA TRP A 314 6.34 -2.06 -8.14
C TRP A 314 6.50 -2.05 -6.61
N GLN A 315 5.42 -1.90 -5.85
CA GLN A 315 5.46 -1.86 -4.38
C GLN A 315 5.86 -3.21 -3.78
N GLU A 316 5.62 -4.33 -4.48
CA GLU A 316 6.10 -5.65 -4.08
C GLU A 316 7.46 -5.98 -4.70
N THR A 317 7.75 -5.52 -5.92
CA THR A 317 8.99 -5.91 -6.61
C THR A 317 10.19 -5.06 -6.18
N LEU A 318 9.94 -3.79 -5.86
CA LEU A 318 10.94 -2.83 -5.43
C LEU A 318 10.92 -2.56 -3.94
N CYS A 319 9.87 -2.96 -3.23
CA CYS A 319 9.65 -2.67 -1.81
C CYS A 319 9.08 -3.92 -1.10
N ASP A 320 9.17 -3.97 0.21
CA ASP A 320 8.74 -5.10 1.06
C ASP A 320 7.27 -4.96 1.53
N PHE A 321 6.39 -4.33 0.74
CA PHE A 321 4.99 -4.07 1.14
C PHE A 321 4.20 -5.37 1.36
N GLU A 322 4.49 -6.40 0.58
CA GLU A 322 3.77 -7.68 0.58
C GLU A 322 3.67 -8.33 1.98
N TRP A 323 4.75 -8.29 2.74
CA TRP A 323 4.82 -8.94 4.05
C TRP A 323 3.89 -8.32 5.09
N LEU A 324 3.57 -7.02 4.95
CA LEU A 324 2.63 -6.35 5.84
C LEU A 324 1.18 -6.64 5.47
N TYR A 325 0.85 -6.88 4.19
CA TYR A 325 -0.49 -7.31 3.80
C TYR A 325 -0.86 -8.68 4.40
N ILE A 326 0.10 -9.59 4.54
CA ILE A 326 -0.10 -10.86 5.28
C ILE A 326 -0.51 -10.61 6.73
N LYS A 327 0.10 -9.61 7.37
CA LYS A 327 -0.25 -9.21 8.74
C LYS A 327 -1.59 -8.50 8.79
N MET A 328 -1.93 -7.70 7.79
CA MET A 328 -3.20 -6.97 7.71
C MET A 328 -4.40 -7.92 7.74
N GLY A 329 -4.31 -9.06 7.05
CA GLY A 329 -5.35 -10.09 7.10
C GLY A 329 -5.60 -10.62 8.52
N LYS A 330 -4.58 -10.58 9.37
CA LYS A 330 -4.66 -11.11 10.73
C LYS A 330 -5.18 -10.08 11.74
N PHE A 331 -5.66 -8.90 11.32
CA PHE A 331 -6.08 -7.85 12.28
C PHE A 331 -7.17 -8.30 13.23
N ARG A 332 -8.10 -9.13 12.78
CA ARG A 332 -9.18 -9.63 13.63
C ARG A 332 -8.78 -10.84 14.49
N GLN A 333 -7.53 -11.30 14.40
CA GLN A 333 -7.07 -12.41 15.24
C GLN A 333 -7.21 -12.03 16.73
N PRO A 334 -7.84 -12.90 17.55
CA PRO A 334 -7.97 -12.67 18.97
C PRO A 334 -6.62 -12.42 19.65
N LEU A 335 -6.63 -11.58 20.69
CA LEU A 335 -5.51 -11.47 21.62
C LEU A 335 -5.22 -12.83 22.27
N SER A 336 -4.00 -13.04 22.74
CA SER A 336 -3.59 -14.25 23.46
C SER A 336 -2.76 -13.88 24.69
N ILE A 337 -2.96 -14.61 25.79
CA ILE A 337 -2.10 -14.55 26.99
C ILE A 337 -0.80 -15.31 26.73
N LEU A 338 -0.88 -16.40 25.98
CA LEU A 338 0.20 -17.36 25.79
C LEU A 338 1.11 -17.06 24.60
N LYS A 339 0.53 -16.55 23.50
CA LYS A 339 1.26 -16.36 22.24
C LYS A 339 1.77 -14.93 22.11
N PRO A 340 3.02 -14.74 21.62
CA PRO A 340 3.49 -13.41 21.27
C PRO A 340 2.61 -12.75 20.22
N SER A 341 2.48 -11.43 20.28
CA SER A 341 1.84 -10.69 19.20
C SER A 341 2.71 -10.72 17.94
N ILE A 342 2.11 -11.07 16.80
CA ILE A 342 2.76 -10.98 15.48
C ILE A 342 3.02 -9.53 15.02
N TYR A 343 2.45 -8.56 15.75
CA TYR A 343 2.60 -7.12 15.53
C TYR A 343 3.66 -6.50 16.44
N SER A 344 4.06 -7.17 17.52
CA SER A 344 5.13 -6.67 18.39
C SER A 344 6.49 -6.89 17.73
N GLU A 345 7.38 -5.90 17.88
CA GLU A 345 8.79 -6.00 17.45
C GLU A 345 9.63 -6.86 18.40
N ALA A 346 9.11 -7.15 19.60
CA ALA A 346 9.79 -7.97 20.59
C ALA A 346 9.36 -9.45 20.42
N PRO A 347 10.25 -10.36 19.95
CA PRO A 347 9.88 -11.71 19.48
C PRO A 347 9.36 -12.67 20.55
N ASN A 348 9.19 -12.25 21.80
CA ASN A 348 8.65 -13.04 22.90
C ASN A 348 7.66 -12.24 23.78
N ASP A 349 7.10 -11.16 23.25
CA ASP A 349 6.24 -10.25 24.00
C ASP A 349 4.83 -10.84 24.12
N CYS A 350 4.55 -11.50 25.25
CA CYS A 350 3.25 -12.10 25.58
C CYS A 350 2.54 -11.29 26.66
N LEU A 351 1.23 -11.10 26.52
CA LEU A 351 0.41 -10.42 27.53
C LEU A 351 0.47 -11.11 28.89
N GLY A 352 0.65 -12.44 28.90
CA GLY A 352 0.83 -13.22 30.12
C GLY A 352 2.06 -12.86 30.96
N ALA A 353 3.06 -12.20 30.39
CA ALA A 353 4.24 -11.74 31.14
C ALA A 353 3.90 -10.65 32.17
N ALA A 354 2.76 -9.97 32.02
CA ALA A 354 2.24 -9.01 32.99
C ALA A 354 1.53 -9.67 34.19
N ILE A 355 1.42 -11.00 34.20
CA ILE A 355 0.64 -11.75 35.19
C ILE A 355 1.59 -12.68 35.94
N SER A 356 1.59 -12.60 37.26
CA SER A 356 2.43 -13.44 38.10
C SER A 356 1.72 -13.83 39.40
N ARG A 357 2.32 -14.77 40.13
CA ARG A 357 1.96 -15.06 41.52
C ARG A 357 2.95 -14.36 42.45
N ASP A 358 2.44 -13.70 43.48
CA ASP A 358 3.24 -13.10 44.54
C ASP A 358 3.83 -14.17 45.48
N SER A 359 4.59 -13.74 46.49
CA SER A 359 5.22 -14.63 47.46
C SER A 359 4.23 -15.45 48.33
N ASN A 360 2.95 -15.09 48.32
CA ASN A 360 1.87 -15.77 49.04
C ASN A 360 0.97 -16.58 48.10
N ASP A 361 1.44 -16.88 46.88
CA ASP A 361 0.68 -17.56 45.82
C ASP A 361 -0.53 -16.74 45.31
N GLY A 362 -0.60 -15.45 45.66
CA GLY A 362 -1.66 -14.52 45.27
C GLY A 362 -1.44 -13.95 43.88
N LEU A 363 -2.51 -13.81 43.10
CA LEU A 363 -2.45 -13.20 41.76
C LEU A 363 -1.99 -11.73 41.83
N ALA A 364 -0.90 -11.40 41.13
CA ALA A 364 -0.35 -10.07 40.93
C ALA A 364 -0.35 -9.70 39.43
N ILE A 365 -0.74 -8.45 39.13
CA ILE A 365 -0.78 -7.89 37.77
C ILE A 365 0.17 -6.71 37.70
N ASP A 366 1.16 -6.77 36.81
CA ASP A 366 2.02 -5.65 36.47
C ASP A 366 1.34 -4.79 35.40
N TYR A 367 0.68 -3.72 35.87
CA TYR A 367 0.01 -2.76 34.99
C TYR A 367 0.96 -2.05 34.01
N THR A 368 2.23 -1.89 34.37
CA THR A 368 3.22 -1.25 33.49
C THR A 368 3.59 -2.18 32.35
N ALA A 369 3.85 -3.45 32.64
CA ALA A 369 4.12 -4.47 31.62
C ALA A 369 2.90 -4.68 30.70
N MET A 370 1.69 -4.74 31.28
CA MET A 370 0.44 -4.83 30.52
C MET A 370 0.26 -3.64 29.57
N ASP A 371 0.48 -2.42 30.06
CA ASP A 371 0.37 -1.20 29.25
C ASP A 371 1.38 -1.20 28.09
N GLN A 372 2.64 -1.51 28.37
CA GLN A 372 3.69 -1.60 27.35
C GLN A 372 3.35 -2.62 26.26
N TRP A 373 2.83 -3.78 26.64
CA TRP A 373 2.41 -4.81 25.69
C TRP A 373 1.27 -4.29 24.78
N ILE A 374 0.22 -3.72 25.36
CA ILE A 374 -0.93 -3.18 24.61
C ILE A 374 -0.46 -2.09 23.64
N ARG A 375 0.42 -1.18 24.07
CA ARG A 375 0.96 -0.12 23.21
C ARG A 375 1.76 -0.67 22.04
N ARG A 376 2.61 -1.67 22.28
CA ARG A 376 3.39 -2.29 21.20
C ARG A 376 2.50 -3.01 20.20
N ASP A 377 1.50 -3.76 20.67
CA ASP A 377 0.56 -4.45 19.79
C ASP A 377 -0.26 -3.46 18.95
N ILE A 378 -0.84 -2.42 19.57
CA ILE A 378 -1.58 -1.36 18.85
C ILE A 378 -0.67 -0.66 17.84
N ARG A 379 0.54 -0.24 18.24
CA ARG A 379 1.49 0.44 17.33
C ARG A 379 1.85 -0.43 16.13
N GLY A 380 2.12 -1.71 16.35
CA GLY A 380 2.42 -2.65 15.27
C GLY A 380 1.25 -2.81 14.30
N ARG A 381 0.02 -2.89 14.81
CA ARG A 381 -1.20 -2.93 13.99
C ARG A 381 -1.41 -1.64 13.20
N VAL A 382 -1.19 -0.49 13.82
CA VAL A 382 -1.27 0.83 13.17
C VAL A 382 -0.26 0.94 12.03
N THR A 383 0.97 0.49 12.25
CA THR A 383 2.02 0.47 11.22
C THR A 383 1.59 -0.35 10.00
N VAL A 384 0.99 -1.53 10.23
CA VAL A 384 0.47 -2.38 9.17
C VAL A 384 -0.73 -1.73 8.45
N ALA A 385 -1.61 -1.04 9.19
CA ALA A 385 -2.78 -0.38 8.60
C ALA A 385 -2.36 0.80 7.71
N LEU A 386 -1.37 1.56 8.17
CA LEU A 386 -0.83 2.69 7.42
C LEU A 386 -0.05 2.25 6.18
N ASN A 387 0.60 1.08 6.18
CA ASN A 387 1.21 0.52 4.97
C ASN A 387 0.19 0.43 3.82
N ALA A 388 -1.02 -0.05 4.10
CA ALA A 388 -2.08 -0.08 3.10
C ALA A 388 -2.49 1.33 2.65
N CYS A 389 -2.62 2.29 3.57
CA CYS A 389 -2.92 3.68 3.18
C CYS A 389 -1.82 4.31 2.31
N VAL A 390 -0.54 4.04 2.59
CA VAL A 390 0.58 4.50 1.75
C VAL A 390 0.51 3.84 0.38
N ALA A 391 0.27 2.53 0.33
CA ALA A 391 0.15 1.77 -0.91
C ALA A 391 -0.91 2.37 -1.85
N GLU A 392 -2.11 2.60 -1.35
CA GLU A 392 -3.21 3.23 -2.10
C GLU A 392 -2.85 4.66 -2.53
N LEU A 393 -2.29 5.48 -1.62
CA LEU A 393 -1.89 6.85 -1.93
C LEU A 393 -0.84 6.90 -3.05
N THR A 394 0.12 5.99 -3.03
CA THR A 394 1.14 5.88 -4.08
C THR A 394 0.58 5.33 -5.39
N ALA A 395 -0.46 4.49 -5.35
CA ALA A 395 -1.14 4.02 -6.56
C ALA A 395 -2.02 5.11 -7.20
N ASP A 396 -2.69 5.94 -6.38
CA ASP A 396 -3.44 7.10 -6.84
C ASP A 396 -2.58 8.06 -7.67
N MET A 397 -1.29 8.20 -7.33
CA MET A 397 -0.36 9.05 -8.07
C MET A 397 -0.12 8.57 -9.51
N ALA A 398 -0.06 7.25 -9.73
CA ALA A 398 0.07 6.67 -11.07
C ALA A 398 -1.19 6.96 -11.91
N GLU A 399 -2.37 6.84 -11.30
CA GLU A 399 -3.63 7.16 -11.96
C GLU A 399 -3.77 8.66 -12.25
N TYR A 400 -3.35 9.51 -11.31
CA TYR A 400 -3.34 10.95 -11.47
C TYR A 400 -2.41 11.38 -12.63
N LYS A 401 -1.22 10.77 -12.71
CA LYS A 401 -0.28 10.97 -13.82
C LYS A 401 -0.89 10.55 -15.15
N PHE A 402 -1.62 9.43 -15.16
CA PHE A 402 -2.18 8.85 -16.38
C PHE A 402 -3.44 9.56 -16.89
N ALA A 403 -4.26 10.14 -16.01
CA ALA A 403 -5.50 10.81 -16.38
C ALA A 403 -5.39 11.81 -17.56
N PRO A 404 -4.44 12.77 -17.58
CA PRO A 404 -4.27 13.66 -18.73
C PRO A 404 -3.77 12.94 -19.99
N ILE A 405 -3.00 11.85 -19.86
CA ILE A 405 -2.56 11.03 -21.00
C ILE A 405 -3.77 10.36 -21.65
N ALA A 406 -4.65 9.75 -20.86
CA ALA A 406 -5.88 9.15 -21.34
C ALA A 406 -6.78 10.18 -22.05
N GLU A 407 -6.99 11.35 -21.44
CA GLU A 407 -7.79 12.43 -22.03
C GLU A 407 -7.24 12.88 -23.39
N SER A 408 -5.91 13.07 -23.50
CA SER A 408 -5.27 13.48 -24.75
C SER A 408 -5.39 12.45 -25.89
N ASN A 409 -5.59 11.18 -25.52
CA ASN A 409 -5.81 10.07 -26.46
C ASN A 409 -7.30 9.76 -26.68
N GLY A 410 -8.22 10.56 -26.13
CA GLY A 410 -9.66 10.37 -26.27
C GLY A 410 -10.19 9.14 -25.53
N LEU A 411 -9.46 8.65 -24.53
CA LEU A 411 -9.87 7.53 -23.69
C LEU A 411 -10.62 8.02 -22.46
N GLU A 412 -11.74 7.36 -22.15
CA GLU A 412 -12.40 7.52 -20.86
C GLU A 412 -11.62 6.72 -19.82
N PHE A 413 -11.03 7.41 -18.83
CA PHE A 413 -10.36 6.76 -17.72
C PHE A 413 -11.26 6.84 -16.47
N PRO A 414 -11.98 5.75 -16.14
CA PRO A 414 -12.93 5.77 -15.04
C PRO A 414 -12.20 5.83 -13.69
N SER A 415 -12.76 6.57 -12.76
CA SER A 415 -12.30 6.61 -11.37
C SER A 415 -13.46 6.29 -10.43
N SER A 416 -13.14 5.57 -9.35
CA SER A 416 -14.10 5.31 -8.27
C SER A 416 -14.19 6.46 -7.25
N SER A 417 -13.34 7.48 -7.38
CA SER A 417 -13.24 8.60 -6.45
C SER A 417 -14.06 9.80 -6.89
N VAL A 418 -14.64 10.52 -5.93
CA VAL A 418 -15.25 11.85 -6.17
C VAL A 418 -14.18 12.96 -6.25
N LEU A 419 -12.92 12.63 -5.99
CA LEU A 419 -11.74 13.50 -6.07
C LEU A 419 -10.78 13.03 -7.19
N ALA A 420 -11.31 12.51 -8.30
CA ALA A 420 -10.52 11.96 -9.41
C ALA A 420 -9.47 12.93 -10.01
N SER A 421 -9.65 14.25 -9.83
CA SER A 421 -8.73 15.31 -10.27
C SER A 421 -7.59 15.61 -9.30
N HIS A 422 -7.51 14.92 -8.16
CA HIS A 422 -6.47 15.11 -7.15
C HIS A 422 -5.40 14.03 -7.21
N ILE A 423 -4.20 14.38 -6.73
CA ILE A 423 -3.04 13.47 -6.66
C ILE A 423 -3.32 12.28 -5.72
N VAL A 424 -4.11 12.54 -4.66
CA VAL A 424 -4.52 11.54 -3.67
C VAL A 424 -6.03 11.53 -3.60
N ARG A 425 -6.63 10.33 -3.64
CA ARG A 425 -8.07 10.11 -3.57
C ARG A 425 -8.48 9.94 -2.12
N LEU A 426 -8.44 11.04 -1.36
CA LEU A 426 -8.67 11.06 0.09
C LEU A 426 -9.96 10.33 0.51
N ASP A 427 -11.01 10.37 -0.30
CA ASP A 427 -12.25 9.65 -0.04
C ASP A 427 -12.07 8.13 0.02
N LEU A 428 -11.31 7.55 -0.92
CA LEU A 428 -10.95 6.13 -0.94
C LEU A 428 -10.04 5.81 0.24
N THR A 429 -8.96 6.58 0.42
CA THR A 429 -7.98 6.34 1.49
C THR A 429 -8.61 6.45 2.89
N PHE A 430 -9.54 7.39 3.12
CA PHE A 430 -10.29 7.46 4.37
C PHE A 430 -11.20 6.26 4.56
N SER A 431 -11.87 5.81 3.49
CA SER A 431 -12.70 4.61 3.56
C SER A 431 -11.87 3.38 3.94
N ASP A 432 -10.65 3.24 3.43
CA ASP A 432 -9.78 2.11 3.75
C ASP A 432 -9.15 2.24 5.14
N ALA A 433 -8.72 3.44 5.53
CA ALA A 433 -8.30 3.74 6.90
C ALA A 433 -9.38 3.34 7.91
N ALA A 434 -10.64 3.71 7.68
CA ALA A 434 -11.76 3.34 8.55
C ALA A 434 -11.91 1.81 8.67
N LYS A 435 -11.88 1.07 7.54
CA LYS A 435 -11.96 -0.40 7.53
C LYS A 435 -10.82 -1.06 8.29
N HIS A 436 -9.60 -0.55 8.15
CA HIS A 436 -8.42 -1.08 8.83
C HIS A 436 -8.45 -0.78 10.33
N ILE A 437 -8.84 0.43 10.73
CA ILE A 437 -9.01 0.79 12.13
C ILE A 437 -10.12 -0.03 12.80
N ASP A 438 -11.26 -0.20 12.15
CA ASP A 438 -12.33 -1.09 12.65
C ASP A 438 -11.81 -2.52 12.87
N SER A 439 -11.05 -3.03 11.91
CA SER A 439 -10.53 -4.40 11.96
C SER A 439 -9.46 -4.58 13.05
N LEU A 440 -8.58 -3.60 13.24
CA LEU A 440 -7.53 -3.69 14.28
C LEU A 440 -8.05 -3.42 15.69
N ALA A 441 -9.11 -2.61 15.84
CA ALA A 441 -9.76 -2.35 17.13
C ALA A 441 -10.63 -3.53 17.57
N SER A 442 -11.11 -4.35 16.63
CA SER A 442 -12.04 -5.46 16.87
C SER A 442 -11.62 -6.42 18.00
N PRO A 443 -10.37 -6.90 18.12
CA PRO A 443 -9.96 -7.78 19.22
C PRO A 443 -10.05 -7.12 20.60
N TYR A 444 -9.88 -5.81 20.68
CA TYR A 444 -9.96 -5.06 21.94
C TYR A 444 -11.42 -4.81 22.34
N LEU A 445 -12.24 -4.39 21.37
CA LEU A 445 -13.66 -4.15 21.58
C LEU A 445 -14.41 -5.46 21.88
N SER A 446 -14.05 -6.56 21.21
CA SER A 446 -14.63 -7.89 21.44
C SER A 446 -14.30 -8.42 22.83
N LEU A 447 -13.07 -8.18 23.32
CA LEU A 447 -12.69 -8.50 24.69
C LEU A 447 -13.51 -7.68 25.70
N ALA A 448 -13.63 -6.36 25.49
CA ALA A 448 -14.38 -5.47 26.39
C ALA A 448 -15.88 -5.77 26.44
N LYS A 449 -16.48 -6.27 25.35
CA LYS A 449 -17.89 -6.67 25.27
C LYS A 449 -18.20 -8.03 25.93
N GLY A 450 -17.19 -8.75 26.47
CA GLY A 450 -17.40 -10.06 27.10
C GLY A 450 -17.80 -11.17 26.12
N THR A 451 -17.30 -11.09 24.87
CA THR A 451 -17.67 -12.04 23.79
C THR A 451 -16.88 -13.35 23.86
N VAL A 452 -16.96 -14.18 22.80
CA VAL A 452 -16.19 -15.43 22.63
C VAL A 452 -14.70 -15.28 22.96
N GLN A 453 -14.11 -14.12 22.63
CA GLN A 453 -12.71 -13.84 22.93
C GLN A 453 -12.40 -13.81 24.43
N TYR A 454 -13.31 -13.27 25.25
CA TYR A 454 -13.14 -13.23 26.71
C TYR A 454 -13.01 -14.67 27.25
N MET A 455 -13.93 -15.55 26.86
CA MET A 455 -13.89 -16.97 27.27
C MET A 455 -12.65 -17.71 26.74
N SER A 456 -12.18 -17.37 25.54
CA SER A 456 -10.93 -17.93 25.01
C SER A 456 -9.74 -17.60 25.90
N LEU A 457 -9.61 -16.36 26.37
CA LEU A 457 -8.52 -15.96 27.27
C LEU A 457 -8.67 -16.56 28.67
N VAL A 458 -9.90 -16.74 29.19
CA VAL A 458 -10.13 -17.49 30.44
C VAL A 458 -9.53 -18.88 30.31
N ASN A 459 -9.82 -19.58 29.21
CA ASN A 459 -9.29 -20.92 28.97
C ASN A 459 -7.76 -20.94 28.88
N GLU A 460 -7.13 -19.93 28.27
CA GLU A 460 -5.66 -19.82 28.25
C GLU A 460 -5.07 -19.62 29.66
N LEU A 461 -5.71 -18.80 30.50
CA LEU A 461 -5.28 -18.61 31.89
C LEU A 461 -5.46 -19.88 32.73
N LEU A 462 -6.57 -20.60 32.55
CA LEU A 462 -6.78 -21.91 33.18
C LEU A 462 -5.68 -22.91 32.78
N GLN A 463 -5.26 -22.92 31.51
CA GLN A 463 -4.14 -23.75 31.04
C GLN A 463 -2.79 -23.35 31.67
N CYS A 464 -2.63 -22.09 32.07
CA CYS A 464 -1.47 -21.60 32.82
C CYS A 464 -1.51 -21.96 34.31
N GLY A 465 -2.57 -22.61 34.80
CA GLY A 465 -2.73 -22.97 36.22
C GLY A 465 -3.33 -21.86 37.08
N TYR A 466 -3.98 -20.85 36.49
CA TYR A 466 -4.84 -19.92 37.23
C TYR A 466 -6.20 -20.58 37.50
N SER A 467 -6.82 -20.26 38.63
CA SER A 467 -8.19 -20.67 38.92
C SER A 467 -9.19 -19.87 38.08
N ASP A 468 -10.44 -20.34 38.02
CA ASP A 468 -11.53 -19.67 37.30
C ASP A 468 -11.75 -18.23 37.79
N SER A 469 -11.79 -18.02 39.11
CA SER A 469 -11.94 -16.70 39.72
C SER A 469 -10.73 -15.79 39.49
N GLU A 470 -9.51 -16.32 39.53
CA GLU A 470 -8.30 -15.56 39.18
C GLU A 470 -8.32 -15.13 37.71
N SER A 471 -8.73 -16.04 36.82
CA SER A 471 -8.79 -15.80 35.37
C SER A 471 -9.77 -14.67 35.04
N HIS A 472 -10.97 -14.71 35.62
CA HIS A 472 -11.95 -13.63 35.49
C HIS A 472 -11.41 -12.30 36.03
N ARG A 473 -10.75 -12.31 37.20
CA ARG A 473 -10.18 -11.10 37.82
C ARG A 473 -9.07 -10.47 36.96
N VAL A 474 -8.23 -11.28 36.32
CA VAL A 474 -7.23 -10.82 35.35
C VAL A 474 -7.90 -10.13 34.17
N LEU A 475 -8.89 -10.79 33.56
CA LEU A 475 -9.54 -10.24 32.37
C LEU A 475 -10.34 -8.99 32.68
N GLU A 476 -10.99 -8.91 33.84
CA GLU A 476 -11.63 -7.68 34.31
C GLU A 476 -10.62 -6.54 34.44
N ALA A 477 -9.42 -6.80 34.98
CA ALA A 477 -8.36 -5.81 35.07
C ALA A 477 -7.87 -5.35 33.68
N ILE A 478 -7.68 -6.28 32.74
CA ILE A 478 -7.29 -5.96 31.36
C ILE A 478 -8.38 -5.14 30.66
N VAL A 479 -9.64 -5.57 30.74
CA VAL A 479 -10.79 -4.86 30.16
C VAL A 479 -10.92 -3.46 30.74
N GLN A 480 -10.78 -3.32 32.06
CA GLN A 480 -10.81 -2.02 32.72
C GLN A 480 -9.65 -1.12 32.27
N HIS A 481 -8.44 -1.67 32.13
CA HIS A 481 -7.28 -0.92 31.64
C HIS A 481 -7.50 -0.43 30.21
N ILE A 482 -7.99 -1.29 29.32
CA ILE A 482 -8.36 -0.93 27.93
C ILE A 482 -9.44 0.15 27.94
N ALA A 483 -10.48 -0.01 28.75
CA ALA A 483 -11.59 0.93 28.80
C ALA A 483 -11.18 2.33 29.31
N VAL A 484 -10.24 2.40 30.25
CA VAL A 484 -9.75 3.66 30.82
C VAL A 484 -8.76 4.36 29.89
N HIS A 485 -7.80 3.61 29.34
CA HIS A 485 -6.65 4.21 28.65
C HIS A 485 -6.77 4.23 27.12
N TYR A 486 -7.52 3.29 26.53
CA TYR A 486 -7.49 3.05 25.07
C TYR A 486 -8.87 3.18 24.40
N ARG A 487 -9.96 3.30 25.16
CA ARG A 487 -11.32 3.39 24.59
C ARG A 487 -11.50 4.52 23.58
N GLN A 488 -10.98 5.71 23.90
CA GLN A 488 -11.08 6.87 23.01
C GLN A 488 -10.21 6.68 21.76
N LEU A 489 -8.98 6.21 21.95
CA LEU A 489 -8.04 5.95 20.85
C LEU A 489 -8.62 4.94 19.86
N LEU A 490 -9.22 3.85 20.36
CA LEU A 490 -9.79 2.77 19.55
C LEU A 490 -11.26 3.01 19.15
N SER A 491 -11.79 4.23 19.34
CA SER A 491 -13.15 4.56 18.92
C SER A 491 -13.24 4.74 17.40
N THR A 492 -14.35 4.31 16.82
CA THR A 492 -14.61 4.37 15.37
C THR A 492 -16.04 4.83 15.08
N GLU A 493 -16.29 5.33 13.86
CA GLU A 493 -17.62 5.77 13.40
C GLU A 493 -18.69 4.68 13.59
N ASN A 494 -18.34 3.41 13.35
CA ASN A 494 -19.24 2.26 13.39
C ASN A 494 -19.43 1.68 14.80
N SER A 495 -18.69 2.18 15.78
CA SER A 495 -18.79 1.68 17.14
C SER A 495 -20.09 2.18 17.79
N GLU A 496 -21.00 1.25 18.15
CA GLU A 496 -22.22 1.53 18.95
C GLU A 496 -21.93 2.29 20.27
N THR A 497 -20.65 2.43 20.63
CA THR A 497 -20.15 3.28 21.71
C THR A 497 -20.35 4.78 21.52
N SER A 498 -20.69 5.26 20.31
CA SER A 498 -21.09 6.66 20.06
C SER A 498 -22.37 7.06 20.81
N ALA A 499 -23.25 6.10 21.14
CA ALA A 499 -24.51 6.35 21.83
C ALA A 499 -24.41 6.53 23.36
N LEU A 500 -23.20 6.40 23.95
CA LEU A 500 -22.95 6.58 25.39
C LEU A 500 -22.19 7.88 25.72
N HIS A 501 -22.09 8.80 24.77
CA HIS A 501 -21.35 10.05 24.89
C HIS A 501 -22.16 11.09 25.68
N SER A 502 -21.78 11.32 26.94
CA SER A 502 -22.24 12.49 27.72
C SER A 502 -21.09 13.51 27.82
N ASP A 503 -21.20 14.54 27.00
CA ASP A 503 -20.77 15.94 27.16
C ASP A 503 -19.33 16.37 27.50
N ASN A 504 -18.30 15.52 27.72
CA ASN A 504 -16.94 16.06 27.96
C ASN A 504 -15.73 15.20 27.50
N THR A 505 -15.92 14.10 26.78
CA THR A 505 -14.81 13.19 26.39
C THR A 505 -14.32 13.34 24.94
N HIS A 506 -14.85 14.31 24.17
CA HIS A 506 -14.45 14.56 22.77
C HIS A 506 -13.20 15.43 22.60
N ASP A 507 -12.53 15.80 23.68
CA ASP A 507 -11.40 16.72 23.57
C ASP A 507 -10.15 16.07 22.96
N VAL A 508 -10.12 14.74 22.79
CA VAL A 508 -8.95 13.99 22.31
C VAL A 508 -9.25 13.25 21.00
N LEU A 509 -8.30 13.29 20.07
CA LEU A 509 -8.39 12.57 18.79
C LEU A 509 -8.48 11.05 18.99
N SER A 510 -9.30 10.40 18.17
CA SER A 510 -9.24 8.95 17.96
C SER A 510 -8.11 8.59 16.99
N LEU A 511 -7.77 7.30 16.92
CA LEU A 511 -6.78 6.78 15.98
C LEU A 511 -7.16 7.04 14.51
N TYR A 512 -8.46 6.89 14.17
CA TYR A 512 -8.95 7.18 12.83
C TYR A 512 -8.75 8.66 12.47
N GLU A 513 -9.03 9.57 13.40
CA GLU A 513 -8.86 11.00 13.19
C GLU A 513 -7.39 11.40 13.09
N MET A 514 -6.52 10.78 13.87
CA MET A 514 -5.06 10.96 13.73
C MET A 514 -4.58 10.51 12.34
N MET A 515 -5.10 9.39 11.82
CA MET A 515 -4.80 8.95 10.45
C MET A 515 -5.35 9.91 9.40
N GLN A 516 -6.58 10.40 9.54
CA GLN A 516 -7.15 11.39 8.63
C GLN A 516 -6.30 12.65 8.57
N ILE A 517 -5.85 13.16 9.73
CA ILE A 517 -4.98 14.34 9.80
C ILE A 517 -3.64 14.08 9.11
N ASN A 518 -3.01 12.93 9.37
CA ASN A 518 -1.76 12.53 8.73
C ASN A 518 -1.91 12.50 7.19
N LEU A 519 -2.96 11.82 6.69
CA LEU A 519 -3.26 11.73 5.26
C LEU A 519 -3.57 13.11 4.65
N CYS A 520 -4.28 13.98 5.36
CA CYS A 520 -4.51 15.35 4.94
C CYS A 520 -3.21 16.15 4.84
N SER A 521 -2.24 15.91 5.74
CA SER A 521 -0.94 16.57 5.71
C SER A 521 -0.12 16.12 4.49
N ILE A 522 -0.09 14.81 4.22
CA ILE A 522 0.58 14.24 3.03
C ILE A 522 -0.06 14.80 1.75
N PHE A 523 -1.39 14.83 1.68
CA PHE A 523 -2.13 15.45 0.57
C PHE A 523 -1.73 16.91 0.34
N CYS A 524 -1.66 17.72 1.41
CA CYS A 524 -1.21 19.11 1.30
C CYS A 524 0.22 19.22 0.76
N SER A 525 1.10 18.32 1.20
CA SER A 525 2.52 18.34 0.84
C SER A 525 2.78 17.90 -0.59
N LEU A 526 2.08 16.86 -1.06
CA LEU A 526 2.10 16.45 -2.46
C LEU A 526 1.60 17.55 -3.41
N HIS A 527 0.52 18.24 -3.05
CA HIS A 527 0.04 19.37 -3.84
C HIS A 527 1.07 20.50 -3.94
N HIS A 528 1.81 20.77 -2.87
CA HIS A 528 2.88 21.76 -2.91
C HIS A 528 4.09 21.29 -3.71
N TYR A 529 4.52 20.04 -3.50
CA TYR A 529 5.62 19.44 -4.24
C TYR A 529 5.35 19.49 -5.75
N LYS A 530 4.15 19.07 -6.19
CA LYS A 530 3.75 19.14 -7.59
C LYS A 530 3.85 20.56 -8.16
N ARG A 531 3.31 21.54 -7.43
CA ARG A 531 3.38 22.95 -7.84
C ARG A 531 4.83 23.44 -7.98
N PHE A 532 5.71 23.04 -7.06
CA PHE A 532 7.13 23.36 -7.16
C PHE A 532 7.74 22.81 -8.45
N GLY A 533 7.52 21.54 -8.77
CA GLY A 533 8.03 20.93 -10.01
C GLY A 533 7.55 21.68 -11.26
N GLU A 534 6.26 22.05 -11.30
CA GLU A 534 5.70 22.87 -12.39
C GLU A 534 6.36 24.25 -12.51
N ASP A 535 6.60 24.91 -11.38
CA ASP A 535 7.21 26.24 -11.35
C ASP A 535 8.67 26.19 -11.82
N VAL A 536 9.45 25.20 -11.39
CA VAL A 536 10.83 24.97 -11.88
C VAL A 536 10.84 24.78 -13.40
N GLY A 537 9.99 23.88 -13.90
CA GLY A 537 9.85 23.62 -15.34
C GLY A 537 9.48 24.84 -16.16
N ARG A 538 8.63 25.73 -15.64
CA ARG A 538 8.27 26.99 -16.33
C ARG A 538 9.43 27.97 -16.35
N THR A 539 10.15 28.14 -15.24
CA THR A 539 11.22 29.14 -15.15
C THR A 539 12.39 28.87 -16.09
N GLU A 540 12.78 27.61 -16.27
CA GLU A 540 13.92 27.26 -17.13
C GLU A 540 13.55 27.32 -18.64
N ASN A 541 12.31 26.95 -19.01
CA ASN A 541 11.84 26.97 -20.40
C ASN A 541 11.63 28.38 -20.99
N VAL A 542 11.44 29.41 -20.17
CA VAL A 542 11.26 30.81 -20.65
C VAL A 542 12.56 31.40 -21.22
N SER A 543 13.71 30.75 -21.03
CA SER A 543 14.99 31.22 -21.54
C SER A 543 15.29 30.87 -23.00
N GLU A 544 14.50 29.97 -23.62
CA GLU A 544 14.60 29.62 -25.04
C GLU A 544 13.47 30.28 -25.85
N GLU A 545 13.56 31.60 -26.01
CA GLU A 545 12.72 32.36 -26.96
C GLU A 545 12.98 31.87 -28.40
N GLY A 546 12.33 30.79 -28.83
CA GLY A 546 12.41 30.32 -30.21
C GLY A 546 11.90 28.92 -30.54
N ALA A 547 11.63 28.04 -29.58
CA ALA A 547 11.23 26.65 -29.85
C ALA A 547 9.82 26.33 -29.29
N GLU A 548 8.77 26.83 -29.96
CA GLU A 548 7.37 26.40 -29.73
C GLU A 548 7.02 25.07 -30.42
N GLU A 549 8.01 24.21 -30.72
CA GLU A 549 7.74 22.88 -31.28
C GLU A 549 7.65 21.84 -30.16
N SER A 550 6.41 21.45 -29.85
CA SER A 550 5.96 20.17 -29.25
C SER A 550 7.04 19.23 -28.67
N VAL A 551 7.77 19.67 -27.64
CA VAL A 551 8.58 18.75 -26.84
C VAL A 551 7.62 17.81 -26.12
N ASP A 552 7.76 16.51 -26.38
CA ASP A 552 6.99 15.45 -25.77
C ASP A 552 7.06 15.57 -24.23
N VAL A 553 5.94 15.33 -23.54
CA VAL A 553 5.83 15.45 -22.08
C VAL A 553 6.80 14.47 -21.40
N SER A 554 7.05 13.32 -22.02
CA SER A 554 8.01 12.31 -21.57
C SER A 554 9.46 12.83 -21.58
N ASP A 555 9.82 13.66 -22.56
CA ASP A 555 11.17 14.22 -22.68
C ASP A 555 11.41 15.27 -21.59
N ARG A 556 10.37 16.03 -21.22
CA ARG A 556 10.45 17.05 -20.17
C ARG A 556 10.76 16.46 -18.78
N THR A 557 10.10 15.37 -18.37
CA THR A 557 10.33 14.81 -17.02
C THR A 557 11.73 14.21 -16.86
N CYS A 558 12.30 13.66 -17.94
CA CYS A 558 13.70 13.21 -17.97
C CYS A 558 14.70 14.37 -17.77
N HIS A 559 14.34 15.59 -18.18
CA HIS A 559 15.16 16.80 -17.97
C HIS A 559 14.89 17.50 -16.64
N PHE A 560 13.69 17.33 -16.08
CA PHE A 560 13.23 17.93 -14.82
C PHE A 560 12.74 16.87 -13.83
N PRO A 561 13.66 16.15 -13.14
CA PRO A 561 13.31 15.16 -12.13
C PRO A 561 12.36 15.68 -11.03
N GLU A 562 12.35 16.98 -10.78
CA GLU A 562 11.45 17.66 -9.85
C GLU A 562 9.96 17.52 -10.22
N GLN A 563 9.65 17.23 -11.49
CA GLN A 563 8.29 17.00 -12.00
C GLN A 563 7.89 15.53 -11.99
N SER A 564 8.83 14.60 -11.75
CA SER A 564 8.55 13.18 -11.84
C SER A 564 7.65 12.72 -10.69
N LEU A 565 6.46 12.23 -11.04
CA LEU A 565 5.58 11.58 -10.07
C LEU A 565 6.07 10.18 -9.73
N ASP A 566 6.68 9.46 -10.69
CA ASP A 566 7.26 8.14 -10.44
C ASP A 566 8.33 8.20 -9.35
N PHE A 567 9.23 9.19 -9.41
CA PHE A 567 10.25 9.39 -8.39
C PHE A 567 9.66 9.67 -7.00
N VAL A 568 8.67 10.58 -6.92
CA VAL A 568 8.06 10.94 -5.63
C VAL A 568 7.37 9.75 -4.99
N THR A 569 6.65 8.95 -5.77
CA THR A 569 5.99 7.73 -5.33
C THR A 569 7.01 6.75 -4.72
N LEU A 570 8.14 6.53 -5.40
CA LEU A 570 9.22 5.68 -4.92
C LEU A 570 9.92 6.25 -3.69
N ALA A 571 10.11 7.58 -3.63
CA ALA A 571 10.71 8.25 -2.50
C ALA A 571 9.84 8.14 -1.24
N ILE A 572 8.51 8.28 -1.36
CA ILE A 572 7.58 8.08 -0.25
C ILE A 572 7.65 6.64 0.25
N ALA A 573 7.56 5.66 -0.66
CA ALA A 573 7.60 4.25 -0.28
C ALA A 573 8.94 3.89 0.36
N CYS A 574 10.06 4.21 -0.29
CA CYS A 574 11.40 3.94 0.22
C CYS A 574 11.61 4.58 1.60
N PHE A 575 11.24 5.85 1.76
CA PHE A 575 11.33 6.54 3.04
C PHE A 575 10.50 5.84 4.12
N PHE A 576 9.24 5.52 3.81
CA PHE A 576 8.38 4.80 4.74
C PHE A 576 9.00 3.46 5.14
N GLU A 577 9.59 2.69 4.23
CA GLU A 577 10.15 1.37 4.52
C GLU A 577 11.35 1.38 5.48
N GLU A 578 12.20 2.41 5.41
CA GLU A 578 13.42 2.50 6.23
C GLU A 578 13.12 2.47 7.74
N ASP A 579 12.01 3.08 8.16
CA ASP A 579 11.48 2.98 9.53
C ASP A 579 9.96 3.21 9.53
N ARG A 580 9.20 2.17 9.17
CA ARG A 580 7.74 2.26 8.98
C ARG A 580 6.99 2.80 10.19
N GLN A 581 7.49 2.56 11.40
CA GLN A 581 6.83 3.02 12.61
C GLN A 581 6.98 4.53 12.81
N LYS A 582 8.16 5.07 12.52
CA LYS A 582 8.47 6.50 12.71
C LYS A 582 8.10 7.33 11.49
N ASN A 583 8.49 6.88 10.31
CA ASN A 583 8.51 7.71 9.11
C ASN A 583 7.13 7.98 8.52
N ILE A 584 6.15 7.14 8.81
CA ILE A 584 4.79 7.33 8.32
C ILE A 584 4.13 8.64 8.79
N TRP A 585 4.52 9.09 9.98
CA TRP A 585 4.07 10.34 10.57
C TRP A 585 4.86 11.55 10.06
N HIS A 586 5.83 11.32 9.17
CA HIS A 586 6.76 12.33 8.69
C HIS A 586 6.88 12.43 7.16
N VAL A 587 5.96 11.79 6.43
CA VAL A 587 5.98 11.77 4.96
C VAL A 587 5.75 13.18 4.43
N ASP A 588 4.89 13.97 5.06
CA ASP A 588 4.62 15.36 4.69
C ASP A 588 5.84 16.26 4.86
N GLU A 589 6.58 16.18 5.97
CA GLU A 589 7.73 17.04 6.19
C GLU A 589 8.87 16.76 5.20
N ILE A 590 9.09 15.49 4.80
CA ILE A 590 10.12 15.20 3.80
C ILE A 590 9.77 15.74 2.41
N LEU A 591 8.48 15.71 2.04
CA LEU A 591 7.99 16.23 0.76
C LEU A 591 8.11 17.76 0.69
N GLU A 592 7.92 18.45 1.82
CA GLU A 592 7.93 19.92 1.87
C GLU A 592 9.29 20.56 1.70
N SER A 593 10.36 19.91 2.18
CA SER A 593 11.69 20.53 2.23
C SER A 593 12.80 19.63 1.73
N PRO A 594 13.24 18.58 2.45
CA PRO A 594 14.49 17.91 2.14
C PRO A 594 14.43 17.14 0.80
N LEU A 595 13.31 16.47 0.47
CA LEU A 595 13.18 15.79 -0.82
C LEU A 595 13.23 16.79 -1.97
N ARG A 596 12.47 17.88 -1.86
CA ARG A 596 12.39 18.96 -2.85
C ARG A 596 13.74 19.62 -3.11
N GLU A 597 14.51 19.86 -2.05
CA GLU A 597 15.86 20.42 -2.16
C GLU A 597 16.80 19.46 -2.88
N MET A 598 16.84 18.19 -2.45
CA MET A 598 17.76 17.20 -3.00
C MET A 598 17.44 16.84 -4.45
N ILE A 599 16.16 16.65 -4.80
CA ILE A 599 15.77 16.34 -6.18
C ILE A 599 16.03 17.51 -7.13
N HIS A 600 15.92 18.76 -6.65
CA HIS A 600 16.28 19.92 -7.43
C HIS A 600 17.79 20.01 -7.65
N GLN A 601 18.60 19.79 -6.61
CA GLN A 601 20.06 19.72 -6.74
C GLN A 601 20.48 18.60 -7.71
N PHE A 602 19.82 17.44 -7.64
CA PHE A 602 20.00 16.35 -8.59
C PHE A 602 19.66 16.79 -10.02
N GLY A 603 18.50 17.43 -10.23
CA GLY A 603 18.09 17.96 -11.52
C GLY A 603 19.09 18.94 -12.12
N VAL A 604 19.62 19.87 -11.31
CA VAL A 604 20.66 20.82 -11.74
C VAL A 604 21.93 20.10 -12.19
N GLN A 605 22.44 19.16 -11.39
CA GLN A 605 23.65 18.38 -11.75
C GLN A 605 23.41 17.48 -12.97
N TRP A 606 22.22 16.89 -13.08
CA TRP A 606 21.79 16.07 -14.22
C TRP A 606 21.79 16.86 -15.53
N ARG A 607 21.23 18.07 -15.52
CA ARG A 607 21.23 18.97 -16.69
C ARG A 607 22.64 19.39 -17.08
N LEU A 608 23.52 19.71 -16.11
CA LEU A 608 24.92 20.06 -16.38
C LEU A 608 25.73 18.93 -17.03
N LEU A 609 25.41 17.67 -16.72
CA LEU A 609 26.09 16.52 -17.31
C LEU A 609 25.61 16.20 -18.72
N LYS A 610 24.34 16.49 -19.04
CA LYS A 610 23.72 16.22 -20.34
C LYS A 610 23.99 17.29 -21.40
N THR A 611 24.36 18.52 -20.99
CA THR A 611 24.82 19.60 -21.87
C THR A 611 26.31 19.47 -22.18
#